data_AF-A0A0B7I4V1-F1
#
_entry.id   AF-A0A0B7I4V1-F1
#
_cell.length_a   1.000
_cell.length_b   1.000
_cell.length_c   1.000
_cell.angle_alpha   90.00
_cell.angle_beta   90.00
_cell.angle_gamma   90.00
#
_symmetry.space_group_name_H-M   'P 1'
#
loop_
_entity.id
_entity.type
_entity.pdbx_description
1 polymer ?
#
loop_
_entity_poly.entity_id
_entity_poly.type
_entity_poly.pdbx_seq_one_letter_code
_entity_poly.pdbx_strand_id
1 'polypeptide(L)' 'MLQDGKCVLVPKNSIYRIYDKPEFLRQNILKEARTQLTTAQQNGLKVEWLVSDEIAKEHLQRFFNENKIDIIVKYLVE' A
#
# COMPACT_ATOMS: atom_id res chain seq x y z
N MET A 1 29.16 0.21 18.23
CA MET A 1 28.91 -1.23 18.40
C MET A 1 28.45 -1.76 17.05
N LEU A 2 29.31 -2.56 16.42
CA LEU A 2 29.15 -3.09 15.07
C LEU A 2 28.13 -4.24 15.13
N GLN A 3 27.03 -4.12 14.40
CA GLN A 3 25.96 -5.10 14.44
C GLN A 3 26.35 -6.27 13.52
N ASP A 4 26.64 -7.41 14.16
CA ASP A 4 26.91 -8.71 13.54
C ASP A 4 25.84 -9.02 12.48
N GLY A 5 26.24 -9.61 11.35
CA GLY A 5 25.46 -9.82 10.11
C GLY A 5 24.23 -10.74 10.22
N LYS A 6 23.58 -10.76 11.38
CA LYS A 6 22.30 -11.39 11.64
C LYS A 6 21.21 -10.51 11.03
N CYS A 7 20.53 -11.03 10.01
CA CYS A 7 19.28 -10.45 9.50
C CYS A 7 18.30 -10.38 10.68
N VAL A 8 18.20 -9.21 11.32
CA VAL A 8 17.17 -8.97 12.32
C VAL A 8 15.87 -8.98 11.53
N LEU A 9 15.06 -10.03 11.72
CA LEU A 9 13.69 -10.09 11.25
C LEU A 9 12.91 -9.01 12.00
N VAL A 10 13.06 -7.76 11.56
CA VAL A 10 12.22 -6.65 11.97
C VAL A 10 10.80 -7.09 11.62
N PRO A 11 9.84 -7.10 12.57
CA PRO A 11 8.49 -7.59 12.32
C PRO A 11 8.00 -7.01 11.00
N LYS A 12 7.60 -7.88 10.06
CA LYS A 12 7.30 -7.58 8.64
C LYS A 12 6.66 -6.19 8.52
N ASN A 13 7.49 -5.17 8.36
CA ASN A 13 7.04 -3.78 8.45
C ASN A 13 6.60 -3.41 7.05
N SER A 14 5.41 -3.89 6.66
CA SER A 14 4.88 -3.67 5.34
C SER A 14 4.99 -2.19 5.01
N ILE A 15 5.59 -1.87 3.86
CA ILE A 15 5.71 -0.48 3.38
C ILE A 15 4.34 0.19 3.23
N TYR A 16 3.28 -0.62 3.21
CA TYR A 16 1.89 -0.24 3.11
C TYR A 16 1.20 0.01 4.47
N ARG A 17 1.91 -0.05 5.60
CA ARG A 17 1.43 0.51 6.87
C ARG A 17 1.55 2.04 6.87
N ILE A 18 0.79 2.67 5.99
CA ILE A 18 0.97 4.07 5.60
C ILE A 18 0.73 5.09 6.72
N TYR A 19 -0.10 4.77 7.71
CA TYR A 19 -0.32 5.63 8.88
C TYR A 19 0.82 5.53 9.91
N ASP A 20 1.60 4.45 9.90
CA ASP A 20 2.79 4.26 10.75
C ASP A 20 4.01 4.99 10.18
N LYS A 21 3.89 5.54 8.96
CA LYS A 21 4.96 6.21 8.22
C LYS A 21 4.69 7.72 8.14
N PRO A 22 5.76 8.54 8.00
CA PRO A 22 5.64 9.97 7.72
C PRO A 22 4.72 10.29 6.54
N GLU A 23 3.97 11.38 6.64
CA GLU A 23 2.96 11.77 5.67
C GLU A 23 3.51 11.97 4.24
N PHE A 24 4.75 12.44 4.11
CA PHE A 24 5.37 12.66 2.81
C PHE A 24 5.52 11.36 1.98
N LEU A 25 5.63 10.20 2.63
CA LEU A 25 5.69 8.90 1.94
C LEU A 25 4.32 8.49 1.37
N ARG A 26 3.23 9.03 1.90
CA ARG A 26 1.86 8.73 1.45
C ARG A 26 1.53 9.38 0.10
N GLN A 27 2.21 10.49 -0.23
CA GLN A 27 1.97 11.22 -1.48
C GLN A 27 2.35 10.40 -2.71
N ASN A 28 3.42 9.61 -2.63
CA ASN A 28 3.84 8.74 -3.72
C ASN A 28 2.80 7.64 -4.01
N ILE A 29 2.18 7.12 -2.95
CA ILE A 29 1.14 6.09 -3.05
C ILE A 29 -0.10 6.65 -3.75
N LEU A 30 -0.52 7.88 -3.43
CA LEU A 30 -1.63 8.53 -4.13
C LEU A 30 -1.33 8.76 -5.61
N LYS A 31 -0.11 9.23 -5.91
CA LYS A 31 0.29 9.48 -7.30
C LYS A 31 0.25 8.19 -8.11
N GLU A 32 0.83 7.12 -7.59
CA GLU A 32 0.83 5.81 -8.24
C GLU A 32 -0.58 5.25 -8.41
N ALA A 33 -1.38 5.28 -7.35
CA ALA A 33 -2.78 4.86 -7.38
C ALA A 33 -3.60 5.60 -8.45
N ARG A 34 -3.44 6.93 -8.54
CA ARG A 34 -4.11 7.75 -9.57
C ARG A 34 -3.66 7.39 -10.98
N THR A 35 -2.35 7.21 -11.20
CA THR A 35 -1.83 6.82 -12.52
C THR A 35 -2.39 5.47 -12.94
N GLN A 36 -2.35 4.47 -12.07
CA GLN A 36 -2.89 3.14 -12.37
C GLN A 36 -4.39 3.20 -12.64
N LEU A 37 -5.15 3.96 -11.85
CA LEU A 37 -6.59 4.14 -12.05
C LEU A 37 -6.89 4.80 -13.40
N THR A 38 -6.17 5.87 -13.77
CA THR A 38 -6.34 6.53 -15.07
C THR A 38 -6.07 5.57 -16.22
N THR A 39 -4.97 4.81 -16.17
CA THR A 39 -4.65 3.82 -17.21
C THR A 39 -5.68 2.71 -17.27
N ALA A 40 -6.15 2.20 -16.13
CA ALA A 40 -7.18 1.17 -16.08
C ALA A 40 -8.50 1.66 -16.66
N GLN A 41 -8.95 2.86 -16.29
CA GLN A 41 -10.18 3.47 -16.80
C GLN A 41 -10.16 3.65 -18.32
N GLN A 42 -9.01 4.06 -18.89
CA GLN A 42 -8.84 4.18 -20.35
C GLN A 42 -9.01 2.84 -21.08
N ASN A 43 -8.81 1.72 -20.39
CA ASN A 43 -8.91 0.37 -20.95
C ASN A 43 -10.15 -0.39 -20.45
N GLY A 44 -11.06 0.27 -19.71
CA GLY A 44 -12.25 -0.38 -19.13
C GLY A 44 -11.92 -1.42 -18.04
N LEU A 45 -10.75 -1.33 -17.43
CA LEU A 45 -10.26 -2.23 -16.40
C LEU A 45 -10.48 -1.66 -14.99
N LYS A 46 -10.37 -2.55 -14.00
CA LYS A 46 -10.34 -2.20 -12.57
C LYS A 46 -8.96 -2.45 -12.00
N VAL A 47 -8.57 -1.65 -11.01
CA VAL A 47 -7.29 -1.81 -10.31
C VAL A 47 -7.52 -2.54 -8.99
N GLU A 48 -6.73 -3.59 -8.76
CA GLU A 48 -6.70 -4.32 -7.50
C GLU A 48 -5.28 -4.31 -6.91
N TRP A 49 -5.16 -3.97 -5.64
CA TRP A 49 -3.89 -4.03 -4.88
C TRP A 49 -3.93 -5.23 -3.93
N LEU A 50 -2.97 -6.13 -4.10
CA LEU A 50 -2.80 -7.31 -3.26
C LEU A 50 -1.77 -7.00 -2.17
N VAL A 51 -2.14 -7.23 -0.91
CA VAL A 51 -1.24 -7.02 0.23
C VAL A 51 -1.23 -8.24 1.15
N SER A 52 -0.04 -8.61 1.63
CA SER A 52 0.16 -9.78 2.52
C SER A 52 0.08 -9.42 4.01
N ASP A 53 -0.39 -8.21 4.35
CA ASP A 53 -0.55 -7.72 5.72
C ASP A 53 -1.97 -7.14 5.88
N GLU A 54 -2.73 -7.68 6.83
CA GLU A 54 -4.11 -7.26 7.11
C GLU A 54 -4.17 -5.80 7.57
N ILE A 55 -3.22 -5.35 8.38
CA ILE A 55 -3.14 -3.96 8.84
C ILE A 55 -2.88 -3.04 7.65
N ALA A 56 -2.00 -3.45 6.74
CA ALA A 56 -1.74 -2.70 5.52
C ALA A 56 -2.98 -2.61 4.62
N LYS A 57 -3.77 -3.68 4.52
CA LYS A 57 -5.03 -3.69 3.78
C LYS A 57 -5.99 -2.64 4.34
N GLU A 58 -6.21 -2.66 5.65
CA GLU A 58 -7.10 -1.70 6.32
C GLU A 58 -6.61 -0.26 6.16
N HIS A 59 -5.31 -0.03 6.35
CA HIS A 59 -4.71 1.29 6.18
C HIS A 59 -4.90 1.82 4.76
N LEU A 60 -4.55 1.04 3.73
CA LEU A 60 -4.70 1.44 2.33
C LEU A 60 -6.16 1.62 1.94
N GLN A 61 -7.05 0.72 2.38
CA GLN A 61 -8.48 0.82 2.07
C GLN A 61 -9.07 2.09 2.65
N ARG A 62 -8.74 2.42 3.91
CA ARG A 62 -9.14 3.69 4.52
C ARG A 62 -8.58 4.89 3.77
N PHE A 63 -7.29 4.86 3.43
CA PHE A 63 -6.62 5.98 2.77
C PHE A 63 -7.14 6.25 1.35
N PHE A 64 -7.44 5.21 0.58
CA PHE A 64 -8.06 5.37 -0.73
C PHE A 64 -9.49 5.88 -0.63
N ASN A 65 -10.27 5.42 0.35
CA ASN A 65 -11.61 5.96 0.61
C ASN A 65 -11.57 7.46 0.97
N GLU A 66 -10.68 7.86 1.88
CA GLU A 66 -10.48 9.28 2.27
C GLU A 66 -10.11 10.16 1.07
N ASN A 67 -9.35 9.61 0.12
CA ASN A 67 -8.89 10.32 -1.09
C ASN A 67 -9.79 10.12 -2.32
N LYS A 68 -10.94 9.43 -2.16
CA LYS A 68 -11.89 9.12 -3.24
C LYS A 68 -11.24 8.41 -4.43
N ILE A 69 -10.38 7.43 -4.15
CA ILE A 69 -9.69 6.60 -5.14
C ILE A 69 -10.42 5.25 -5.21
N ASP A 70 -10.95 4.91 -6.39
CA ASP A 70 -11.66 3.65 -6.64
C ASP A 70 -10.68 2.51 -6.97
N ILE A 71 -10.00 2.00 -5.94
CA ILE A 71 -9.08 0.86 -6.01
C ILE A 71 -9.51 -0.20 -4.99
N ILE A 72 -9.58 -1.45 -5.44
CA ILE A 72 -9.93 -2.59 -4.58
C ILE A 72 -8.66 -3.08 -3.88
N VAL A 73 -8.64 -3.09 -2.55
CA VAL A 73 -7.51 -3.63 -1.76
C VAL A 73 -7.90 -5.01 -1.22
N LYS A 74 -7.14 -6.05 -1.60
CA LYS A 74 -7.37 -7.43 -1.15
C LYS A 74 -6.19 -7.94 -0.34
N TYR A 75 -6.51 -8.73 0.68
CA TYR A 75 -5.50 -9.51 1.38
C TYR A 75 -5.11 -10.70 0.51
N LEU A 76 -3.81 -10.89 0.28
CA LEU A 76 -3.29 -12.06 -0.39
C LEU A 76 -3.20 -13.20 0.62
N VAL A 77 -4.11 -14.16 0.50
CA VAL A 77 -4.00 -15.45 1.20
C VAL A 77 -3.07 -16.31 0.35
N GLU A 78 -1.87 -16.60 0.86
CA GLU A 78 -0.95 -17.58 0.27
C GLU A 78 -1.53 -19.01 0.33
#